data_AF-A0A0E3KWM2-F1
#
_entry.id   AF-A0A0E3KWM2-F1
#
_cell.length_a   1.000
_cell.length_b   1.000
_cell.length_c   1.000
_cell.angle_alpha   90.00
_cell.angle_beta   90.00
_cell.angle_gamma   90.00
#
_symmetry.space_group_name_H-M   'P 1'
#
loop_
_entity.id
_entity.type
_entity.pdbx_description
1 polymer ?
#
loop_
_entity_poly.entity_id
_entity_poly.type
_entity_poly.pdbx_seq_one_letter_code
_entity_poly.pdbx_strand_id
1 'polypeptide(L)' 'MITTHFEGANLLEGTNLEDANLEGANLEGAYLQGAINLTSDQLSKVKTLYKAKLDKELEIPLREKYPALFEKPDPDKL' A
#
# COMPACT_ATOMS: atom_id res chain seq x y z
N MET A 1 -15.77 8.35 -6.10
CA MET A 1 -14.54 7.53 -5.99
C MET A 1 -14.96 6.12 -5.64
N ILE A 2 -14.61 5.14 -6.46
CA ILE A 2 -14.82 3.72 -6.13
C ILE A 2 -13.69 3.37 -5.16
N THR A 3 -14.01 3.07 -3.91
CA THR A 3 -13.03 2.55 -2.94
C THR A 3 -12.66 1.13 -3.36
N THR A 4 -11.53 0.99 -4.05
CA THR A 4 -10.94 -0.30 -4.41
C THR A 4 -10.45 -0.98 -3.13
N HIS A 5 -11.22 -1.96 -2.66
CA HIS A 5 -10.90 -2.77 -1.49
C HIS A 5 -10.01 -3.94 -1.94
N PHE A 6 -8.74 -3.91 -1.54
CA PHE A 6 -7.76 -4.94 -1.81
C PHE A 6 -7.22 -5.51 -0.49
N GLU A 7 -8.13 -5.88 0.42
CA GLU A 7 -7.76 -6.59 1.65
C GLU A 7 -7.10 -7.93 1.27
N GLY A 8 -5.84 -8.11 1.67
CA GLY A 8 -5.10 -9.33 1.38
C GLY A 8 -4.75 -9.53 -0.10
N ALA A 9 -4.62 -8.46 -0.90
CA ALA A 9 -4.10 -8.57 -2.26
C ALA A 9 -2.75 -9.28 -2.27
N ASN A 10 -2.66 -10.41 -2.97
CA ASN A 10 -1.42 -11.12 -3.20
C ASN A 10 -0.89 -10.74 -4.58
N LEU A 11 0.00 -9.76 -4.63
CA LEU A 11 0.71 -9.47 -5.88
C LEU A 11 1.81 -10.50 -6.04
N LEU A 12 1.81 -11.15 -7.21
CA LEU A 12 2.88 -12.05 -7.58
C LEU A 12 4.15 -11.24 -7.83
N GLU A 13 5.30 -11.82 -7.48
CA GLU A 13 6.62 -11.28 -7.82
C GLU A 13 6.68 -10.92 -9.31
N GLY A 14 7.16 -9.72 -9.63
CA GLY A 14 7.22 -9.20 -11.00
C GLY A 14 5.93 -8.56 -11.52
N THR A 15 4.90 -8.38 -10.69
CA THR A 15 3.73 -7.58 -11.09
C THR A 15 4.16 -6.14 -11.38
N ASN A 16 3.94 -5.69 -12.61
CA ASN A 16 4.22 -4.31 -13.03
C ASN A 16 3.08 -3.39 -12.61
N LEU A 17 3.36 -2.43 -11.72
CA LEU A 17 2.42 -1.41 -11.25
C LEU A 17 2.78 0.01 -11.76
N GLU A 18 3.57 0.10 -12.83
CA GLU A 18 3.79 1.33 -13.57
C GLU A 18 2.42 1.93 -13.95
N ASP A 19 2.16 3.15 -13.49
CA ASP A 19 0.90 3.89 -13.66
C ASP A 19 -0.36 3.32 -12.97
N ALA A 20 -0.22 2.33 -12.07
CA ALA A 20 -1.36 1.85 -11.29
C ALA A 20 -1.93 2.99 -10.43
N ASN A 21 -3.23 3.27 -10.58
CA ASN A 21 -3.95 4.21 -9.72
C ASN A 21 -4.36 3.52 -8.42
N LEU A 22 -3.58 3.75 -7.36
CA LEU A 22 -3.81 3.23 -6.01
C LEU A 22 -4.46 4.25 -5.07
N GLU A 23 -4.93 5.38 -5.59
CA GLU A 23 -5.52 6.44 -4.77
C GLU A 23 -6.76 5.93 -4.01
N GLY A 24 -6.73 6.04 -2.68
CA GLY A 24 -7.80 5.58 -1.80
C GLY A 24 -7.91 4.06 -1.66
N ALA A 25 -6.99 3.28 -2.24
CA ALA A 25 -7.02 1.82 -2.13
C ALA A 25 -6.81 1.38 -0.66
N ASN A 26 -7.57 0.38 -0.22
CA ASN A 26 -7.29 -0.32 1.04
C ASN A 26 -6.33 -1.47 0.75
N LEU A 27 -5.06 -1.35 1.17
CA LEU A 27 -4.02 -2.37 1.02
C LEU A 27 -3.68 -3.04 2.36
N GLU A 28 -4.63 -3.10 3.30
CA GLU A 28 -4.45 -3.84 4.55
C GLU A 28 -4.08 -5.30 4.26
N GLY A 29 -2.96 -5.74 4.84
CA GLY A 29 -2.47 -7.11 4.70
C GLY A 29 -2.00 -7.50 3.29
N ALA A 30 -1.88 -6.55 2.36
CA ALA A 30 -1.45 -6.85 0.99
C ALA A 30 0.01 -7.35 0.95
N TYR A 31 0.29 -8.33 0.11
CA TYR A 31 1.64 -8.79 -0.21
C TYR A 31 2.11 -8.08 -1.47
N LEU A 32 3.00 -7.10 -1.30
CA LEU A 32 3.54 -6.23 -2.36
C LEU A 32 5.05 -6.44 -2.56
N GLN A 33 5.65 -7.41 -1.86
CA GLN A 33 7.07 -7.75 -2.01
C GLN A 33 7.33 -8.27 -3.43
N GLY A 34 8.40 -7.79 -4.06
CA GLY A 34 8.76 -8.14 -5.43
C GLY A 34 7.87 -7.49 -6.50
N ALA A 35 6.96 -6.59 -6.14
CA ALA A 35 6.27 -5.76 -7.13
C ALA A 35 7.27 -4.82 -7.80
N ILE A 36 7.25 -4.74 -9.13
CA ILE A 36 8.14 -3.87 -9.90
C ILE A 36 7.43 -2.60 -10.30
N ASN A 37 8.20 -1.51 -10.46
CA ASN A 37 7.70 -0.18 -10.79
C ASN A 37 6.67 0.39 -9.80
N LEU A 38 6.68 -0.10 -8.55
CA LEU A 38 5.91 0.46 -7.45
C LEU A 38 6.73 1.54 -6.74
N THR A 39 6.14 2.72 -6.56
CA THR A 39 6.81 3.86 -5.93
C THR A 39 6.20 4.21 -4.57
N SER A 40 7.02 4.83 -3.71
CA SER A 40 6.54 5.39 -2.43
C SER A 40 5.48 6.48 -2.64
N ASP A 41 5.56 7.25 -3.72
CA ASP A 41 4.56 8.27 -4.06
C ASP A 41 3.20 7.67 -4.43
N GLN A 42 3.16 6.56 -5.18
CA GLN A 42 1.91 5.83 -5.42
C GLN A 42 1.32 5.28 -4.11
N LEU A 43 2.17 4.68 -3.28
CA LEU A 43 1.75 4.12 -1.99
C LEU A 43 1.36 5.20 -0.97
N SER A 44 1.82 6.44 -1.12
CA SER A 44 1.45 7.53 -0.22
C SER A 44 -0.02 7.95 -0.32
N LYS A 45 -0.69 7.58 -1.42
CA LYS A 45 -2.09 7.95 -1.72
C LYS A 45 -3.10 6.88 -1.29
N VAL A 46 -2.63 5.76 -0.76
CA VAL A 46 -3.49 4.65 -0.33
C VAL A 46 -4.13 4.98 1.01
N LYS A 47 -5.23 4.30 1.32
CA LYS A 47 -5.95 4.49 2.58
C LYS A 47 -5.19 3.90 3.77
N THR A 48 -4.58 2.74 3.59
CA THR A 48 -3.79 2.07 4.63
C THR A 48 -2.86 1.01 4.02
N LEU A 49 -1.72 0.81 4.67
CA LEU A 49 -0.74 -0.26 4.47
C LEU A 49 -0.63 -1.12 5.74
N TYR A 50 -1.63 -1.09 6.62
CA TYR A 50 -1.61 -1.83 7.87
C TYR A 50 -1.36 -3.32 7.59
N LYS A 51 -0.34 -3.90 8.22
CA LYS A 51 0.13 -5.29 8.01
C LYS A 51 0.58 -5.65 6.58
N ALA A 52 0.63 -4.70 5.64
CA ALA A 52 1.13 -4.96 4.30
C ALA A 52 2.60 -5.42 4.35
N LYS A 53 2.99 -6.24 3.38
CA LYS A 53 4.36 -6.73 3.19
C LYS A 53 4.97 -6.00 2.00
N LEU A 54 6.05 -5.29 2.26
CA LEU A 54 6.75 -4.45 1.28
C LEU A 54 8.24 -4.81 1.30
N ASP A 55 8.93 -4.52 0.22
CA ASP A 55 10.39 -4.52 0.23
C ASP A 55 10.90 -3.36 1.08
N LYS A 56 11.99 -3.58 1.81
CA LYS A 56 12.53 -2.60 2.78
C LYS A 56 12.85 -1.24 2.15
N GLU A 57 13.21 -1.26 0.86
CA GLU A 57 13.50 -0.06 0.06
C GLU A 57 12.28 0.87 -0.07
N LEU A 58 11.06 0.30 -0.09
CA LEU A 58 9.81 1.06 -0.07
C LEU A 58 9.32 1.29 1.36
N GLU A 59 9.46 0.29 2.23
CA GLU A 59 8.92 0.34 3.59
C GLU A 59 9.58 1.41 4.45
N ILE A 60 10.92 1.52 4.41
CA ILE A 60 11.65 2.46 5.28
C ILE A 60 11.25 3.92 5.00
N PRO A 61 11.33 4.44 3.75
CA PRO A 61 10.92 5.82 3.47
C PRO A 61 9.45 6.09 3.76
N LEU A 62 8.57 5.10 3.52
CA LEU A 62 7.14 5.25 3.81
C LEU A 62 6.88 5.33 5.31
N ARG A 63 7.58 4.55 6.14
CA ARG A 63 7.45 4.63 7.60
C ARG A 63 7.97 5.96 8.14
N GLU A 64 9.03 6.48 7.57
CA GLU A 64 9.59 7.79 7.98
C GLU A 64 8.68 8.95 7.57
N LYS A 65 8.15 8.94 6.33
CA LYS A 65 7.38 10.06 5.77
C LYS A 65 5.88 9.97 6.07
N TYR A 66 5.33 8.76 6.14
CA TYR A 66 3.90 8.50 6.29
C TYR A 66 3.61 7.37 7.31
N PRO A 67 4.08 7.48 8.57
CA PRO A 67 3.93 6.43 9.57
C PRO A 67 2.47 6.01 9.79
N ALA A 68 1.53 6.95 9.67
CA ALA A 68 0.10 6.72 9.84
C ALA A 68 -0.48 5.66 8.89
N LEU A 69 0.13 5.43 7.71
CA LEU A 69 -0.31 4.38 6.79
C LEU A 69 -0.17 2.97 7.39
N PHE A 70 0.75 2.78 8.35
CA PHE A 70 1.03 1.49 8.96
C PHE A 70 0.35 1.30 10.32
N GLU A 71 -0.42 2.28 10.78
CA GLU A 71 -1.18 2.17 12.02
C GLU A 71 -2.49 1.43 11.76
N LYS A 72 -3.04 0.82 12.83
CA LYS A 72 -4.33 0.14 12.73
C LYS A 72 -5.40 1.16 12.31
N PRO A 73 -6.15 0.94 11.23
CA PRO A 73 -7.20 1.85 10.81
C PRO A 73 -8.22 2.03 11.94
N ASP A 74 -8.57 3.28 12.21
CA ASP A 74 -9.64 3.61 13.14
C ASP A 74 -10.98 3.36 12.44
N PRO A 75 -11.80 2.37 12.88
CA PRO A 75 -13.06 2.03 12.24
C PRO A 75 -14.05 3.20 12.23
N ASP A 76 -13.87 4.20 13.10
CA ASP A 76 -14.79 5.32 13.27
C ASP A 76 -14.42 6.56 12.43
N LYS A 77 -13.31 6.51 11.65
CA LYS A 77 -12.83 7.62 10.79
C LYS A 77 -13.17 7.46 9.31
N LEU A 78 -14.21 6.70 8.97
CA LEU A 78 -14.63 6.44 7.58
C LEU A 78 -15.78 7.31 7.10
#